data_AF-A0A7J8LAP7-F1
#
_entry.id   AF-A0A7J8LAP7-F1
#
_cell.length_a   1.000
_cell.length_b   1.000
_cell.length_c   1.000
_cell.angle_alpha   90.00
_cell.angle_beta   90.00
_cell.angle_gamma   90.00
#
_symmetry.space_group_name_H-M   'P 1'
#
loop_
_entity.id
_entity.type
_entity.pdbx_description
1 polymer ?
#
loop_
_entity_poly.entity_id
_entity_poly.type
_entity_poly.pdbx_seq_one_letter_code
_entity_poly.pdbx_strand_id
1 'polypeptide(L)'
;MVDSFPYEVPEEYRSMPLLKGRAAVDMKVKVKDNPNLEECVFHIVLDGYNAPVTAGNFVDLVQRHFYDGMEIQRADGFVVQTGDPEGPAEGFIDPSTEKTRTIPLEIMVDGEKAPVYGSTLEELGLYKAQTKLPFNAFGTMAMARDEFENNSASSQVFWLLKESELTPSNANILDGR
;
A
#
# COMPACT_ATOMS: atom_id res chain seq x y z
N MET A 1 -16.60 -21.29 3.48
CA MET A 1 -15.29 -21.21 2.81
C MET A 1 -15.52 -20.58 1.46
N VAL A 2 -14.63 -19.67 1.03
CA VAL A 2 -14.69 -19.16 -0.35
C VAL A 2 -13.86 -20.15 -1.18
N ASP A 3 -14.49 -20.88 -2.08
CA ASP A 3 -13.86 -22.00 -2.81
C ASP A 3 -12.84 -21.53 -3.86
N SER A 4 -12.84 -20.25 -4.21
CA SER A 4 -11.91 -19.63 -5.16
C SER A 4 -11.78 -18.13 -4.92
N PHE A 5 -10.66 -17.54 -5.31
CA PHE A 5 -10.50 -16.08 -5.28
C PHE A 5 -11.60 -15.41 -6.15
N PRO A 6 -12.22 -14.30 -5.72
CA PRO A 6 -13.50 -13.84 -6.26
C PRO A 6 -13.46 -13.26 -7.68
N TYR A 7 -12.27 -12.99 -8.21
CA TYR A 7 -12.06 -12.50 -9.57
C TYR A 7 -10.68 -12.95 -10.09
N GLU A 8 -10.42 -12.74 -11.38
CA GLU A 8 -9.10 -12.97 -11.95
C GLU A 8 -8.31 -11.66 -12.04
N VAL A 9 -7.05 -11.70 -11.61
CA VAL A 9 -6.10 -10.60 -11.82
C VAL A 9 -5.71 -10.55 -13.31
N PRO A 10 -5.63 -9.36 -13.93
CA PRO A 10 -5.20 -9.19 -15.33
C PRO A 10 -3.90 -9.91 -15.65
N GLU A 11 -3.77 -10.42 -16.88
CA GLU A 11 -2.64 -11.25 -17.32
C GLU A 11 -1.28 -10.56 -17.13
N GLU A 12 -1.24 -9.25 -17.37
CA GLU A 12 -0.07 -8.38 -17.18
C GLU A 12 0.50 -8.37 -15.75
N TYR A 13 -0.33 -8.66 -14.73
CA TYR A 13 0.10 -8.71 -13.32
C TYR A 13 0.18 -10.13 -12.76
N ARG A 14 -0.15 -11.17 -13.53
CA ARG A 14 -0.15 -12.56 -13.03
C ARG A 14 1.23 -13.08 -12.65
N SER A 15 2.29 -12.52 -13.23
CA SER A 15 3.67 -12.85 -12.92
C SER A 15 4.21 -12.13 -11.68
N MET A 16 3.49 -11.14 -11.16
CA MET A 16 3.86 -10.43 -9.95
C MET A 16 3.47 -11.23 -8.70
N PRO A 17 4.06 -10.93 -7.52
CA PRO A 17 3.57 -11.48 -6.26
C PRO A 17 2.12 -11.04 -6.00
N LEU A 18 1.23 -12.01 -5.74
CA LEU A 18 -0.20 -11.76 -5.51
C LEU A 18 -0.62 -12.31 -4.15
N LEU A 19 -1.33 -11.50 -3.36
CA LEU A 19 -1.98 -11.97 -2.14
C LEU A 19 -3.45 -12.33 -2.43
N LYS A 20 -3.75 -13.62 -2.59
CA LYS A 20 -5.11 -14.11 -2.83
C LYS A 20 -5.85 -14.43 -1.52
N GLY A 21 -6.11 -13.40 -0.72
CA GLY A 21 -6.80 -13.54 0.57
C GLY A 21 -6.42 -12.42 1.52
N ARG A 22 -6.32 -12.74 2.81
CA ARG A 22 -5.82 -11.81 3.85
C ARG A 22 -4.59 -12.36 4.51
N ALA A 23 -3.68 -11.47 4.87
CA ALA A 23 -2.51 -11.77 5.69
C ALA A 23 -2.45 -10.78 6.85
N ALA A 24 -1.82 -11.19 7.94
CA ALA A 24 -1.47 -10.30 9.04
C ALA A 24 0.05 -10.30 9.20
N VAL A 25 0.61 -9.14 9.47
CA VAL A 25 2.04 -8.97 9.74
C VAL A 25 2.24 -8.13 10.99
N ASP A 26 3.29 -8.46 11.75
CA ASP A 26 3.74 -7.68 12.89
C ASP A 26 4.93 -6.81 12.47
N MET A 27 4.76 -5.49 12.52
CA MET A 27 5.84 -4.53 12.30
C MET A 27 6.37 -4.05 13.65
N LYS A 28 7.57 -4.49 13.99
CA LYS A 28 8.26 -4.11 15.22
C LYS A 28 9.13 -2.88 14.98
N VAL A 29 8.85 -1.80 15.71
CA VAL A 29 9.54 -0.52 15.58
C VAL A 29 10.27 -0.21 16.87
N LYS A 30 11.58 0.01 16.78
CA LYS A 30 12.39 0.50 17.90
C LYS A 30 12.25 2.02 18.01
N VAL A 31 11.92 2.49 19.20
CA VAL A 31 11.76 3.92 19.48
C VAL A 31 13.05 4.41 20.12
N LYS A 32 13.68 5.43 19.51
CA LYS A 32 14.83 6.12 20.07
C LYS A 32 14.35 7.29 20.95
N ASP A 33 15.13 7.62 21.97
CA ASP A 33 14.96 8.84 22.79
C ASP A 33 13.60 8.99 23.49
N ASN A 34 12.96 7.89 23.87
CA ASN A 34 11.72 7.90 24.66
C ASN A 34 11.93 7.13 25.99
N PRO A 35 11.80 7.79 27.16
CA PRO A 35 12.06 7.16 28.46
C PRO A 35 11.00 6.13 28.86
N ASN A 36 9.85 6.11 28.20
CA ASN A 36 8.69 5.27 28.56
C ASN A 36 8.39 4.17 27.53
N LEU A 37 9.01 4.22 26.36
CA LEU A 37 8.72 3.32 25.25
C LEU A 37 10.00 3.04 24.46
N GLU A 38 10.49 1.81 24.53
CA GLU A 38 11.68 1.38 23.78
C GLU A 38 11.31 0.73 22.44
N GLU A 39 10.12 0.13 22.37
CA GLU A 39 9.66 -0.64 21.23
C GLU A 39 8.13 -0.62 21.14
N CYS A 40 7.61 -0.63 19.92
CA CYS A 40 6.20 -0.76 19.62
C CYS A 40 5.99 -1.86 18.56
N VAL A 41 4.90 -2.60 18.64
CA VAL A 41 4.50 -3.58 17.62
C VAL A 41 3.19 -3.12 16.99
N PHE A 42 3.21 -2.88 15.69
CA PHE A 42 2.02 -2.59 14.90
C PHE A 42 1.51 -3.87 14.25
N HIS A 43 0.26 -4.22 14.52
CA HIS A 43 -0.41 -5.35 13.88
C HIS A 43 -1.11 -4.85 12.61
N ILE A 44 -0.66 -5.29 11.44
CA ILE A 44 -1.13 -4.80 10.14
C ILE A 44 -1.88 -5.93 9.44
N VAL A 45 -3.12 -5.65 9.02
CA VAL A 45 -3.92 -6.59 8.22
C VAL A 45 -3.90 -6.15 6.76
N LEU A 46 -3.48 -7.05 5.89
CA LEU A 46 -3.36 -6.83 4.45
C LEU A 46 -4.56 -7.45 3.73
N ASP A 47 -5.31 -6.63 2.99
CA ASP A 47 -6.54 -7.05 2.31
C ASP A 47 -6.34 -7.35 0.82
N GLY A 48 -5.77 -8.51 0.54
CA GLY A 48 -5.58 -9.01 -0.81
C GLY A 48 -6.88 -9.29 -1.57
N TYR A 49 -8.06 -9.30 -0.93
CA TYR A 49 -9.34 -9.37 -1.68
C TYR A 49 -9.66 -8.09 -2.43
N ASN A 50 -9.21 -6.95 -1.93
CA ASN A 50 -9.48 -5.64 -2.53
C ASN A 50 -8.23 -5.08 -3.23
N ALA A 51 -7.03 -5.49 -2.79
CA ALA A 51 -5.76 -5.05 -3.35
C ALA A 51 -4.74 -6.20 -3.49
N PRO A 52 -5.01 -7.23 -4.32
CA PRO A 52 -4.17 -8.42 -4.44
C PRO A 52 -2.75 -8.15 -4.92
N VAL A 53 -2.55 -7.23 -5.87
CA VAL A 53 -1.21 -6.91 -6.40
C VAL A 53 -0.43 -6.11 -5.37
N THR A 54 -1.07 -5.10 -4.79
CA THR A 54 -0.43 -4.21 -3.80
C THR A 54 -0.07 -4.95 -2.52
N ALA A 55 -1.01 -5.72 -1.97
CA ALA A 55 -0.76 -6.51 -0.78
C ALA A 55 0.22 -7.66 -1.06
N GLY A 56 0.17 -8.27 -2.25
CA GLY A 56 1.12 -9.30 -2.67
C GLY A 56 2.55 -8.79 -2.72
N ASN A 57 2.76 -7.61 -3.30
CA ASN A 57 4.06 -6.95 -3.35
C ASN A 57 4.61 -6.68 -1.94
N PHE A 58 3.81 -6.09 -1.06
CA PHE A 58 4.23 -5.82 0.31
C PHE A 58 4.61 -7.09 1.08
N VAL A 59 3.80 -8.16 0.99
CA VAL A 59 4.12 -9.46 1.62
C VAL A 59 5.40 -10.06 1.07
N ASP A 60 5.64 -10.02 -0.25
CA ASP A 60 6.88 -10.52 -0.85
C ASP A 60 8.10 -9.75 -0.32
N LEU A 61 8.01 -8.43 -0.21
CA LEU A 61 9.10 -7.60 0.36
C LEU A 61 9.34 -7.90 1.85
N VAL A 62 8.27 -8.11 2.64
CA VAL A 62 8.39 -8.55 4.04
C VAL A 62 9.08 -9.91 4.12
N GLN A 63 8.69 -10.88 3.29
CA GLN A 63 9.31 -12.22 3.26
C GLN A 63 10.78 -12.20 2.84
N ARG A 64 11.20 -11.17 2.09
CA ARG A 64 12.60 -10.94 1.70
C ARG A 64 13.40 -10.19 2.76
N HIS A 65 12.82 -9.87 3.93
CA HIS A 65 13.45 -9.04 4.96
C HIS A 65 13.81 -7.63 4.46
N PHE A 66 13.12 -7.11 3.44
CA PHE A 66 13.46 -5.82 2.82
C PHE A 66 13.32 -4.64 3.78
N TYR A 67 12.32 -4.68 4.66
CA TYR A 67 12.03 -3.62 5.62
C TYR A 67 12.81 -3.74 6.93
N ASP A 68 13.52 -4.85 7.14
CA ASP A 68 14.18 -5.13 8.42
C ASP A 68 15.34 -4.16 8.66
N GLY A 69 15.32 -3.49 9.81
CA GLY A 69 16.36 -2.52 10.19
C GLY A 69 16.26 -1.15 9.50
N MET A 70 15.23 -0.94 8.67
CA MET A 70 14.99 0.33 8.01
C MET A 70 14.50 1.40 9.00
N GLU A 71 14.96 2.63 8.83
CA GLU A 71 14.44 3.77 9.60
C GLU A 71 13.08 4.22 9.05
N ILE A 72 12.32 4.96 9.85
CA ILE A 72 11.16 5.70 9.36
C ILE A 72 11.68 7.01 8.78
N GLN A 73 11.57 7.19 7.47
CA GLN A 73 12.17 8.32 6.75
C GLN A 73 11.36 9.63 6.90
N ARG A 74 10.05 9.54 7.17
CA ARG A 74 9.19 10.72 7.30
C ARG A 74 8.10 10.51 8.36
N ALA A 75 7.91 11.51 9.21
CA ALA A 75 6.89 11.49 10.26
C ALA A 75 6.45 12.94 10.58
N ASP A 76 5.50 13.46 9.81
CA ASP A 76 5.16 14.89 9.80
C ASP A 76 3.81 15.20 10.48
N GLY A 77 3.44 14.40 11.49
CA GLY A 77 2.20 14.55 12.27
C GLY A 77 0.91 14.10 11.56
N PHE A 78 0.89 14.08 10.22
CA PHE A 78 -0.22 13.55 9.42
C PHE A 78 0.08 12.18 8.83
N VAL A 79 1.31 11.98 8.36
CA VAL A 79 1.75 10.78 7.68
C VAL A 79 3.01 10.24 8.33
N VAL A 80 3.12 8.92 8.39
CA VAL A 80 4.37 8.21 8.62
C VAL A 80 4.67 7.39 7.39
N GLN A 81 5.88 7.50 6.88
CA GLN A 81 6.31 6.81 5.66
C GLN A 81 7.64 6.11 5.87
N THR A 82 7.73 4.89 5.34
CA THR A 82 8.95 4.08 5.30
C THR A 82 9.06 3.27 4.01
N GLY A 83 10.10 2.47 3.84
CA GLY A 83 10.30 1.61 2.67
C GLY A 83 11.23 2.18 1.60
N ASP A 84 11.95 3.26 1.90
CA ASP A 84 12.93 3.88 1.01
C ASP A 84 14.33 3.27 1.25
N PRO A 85 14.92 2.53 0.30
CA PRO A 85 16.21 1.87 0.49
C PRO A 85 17.36 2.88 0.51
N GLU A 86 18.44 2.53 1.21
CA GLU A 86 19.66 3.35 1.18
C GLU A 86 20.32 3.33 -0.22
N GLY A 87 20.86 4.49 -0.63
CA GLY A 87 21.63 4.63 -1.87
C GLY A 87 20.83 5.29 -2.99
N PRO A 88 21.21 5.07 -4.28
CA PRO A 88 20.57 5.71 -5.42
C PRO A 88 19.27 5.02 -5.87
N ALA A 89 18.86 3.94 -5.21
CA ALA A 89 17.65 3.22 -5.56
C ALA A 89 16.44 3.97 -4.97
N GLU A 90 15.44 4.26 -5.80
CA GLU A 90 14.20 4.93 -5.37
C GLU A 90 13.09 3.91 -5.02
N GLY A 91 13.45 2.63 -4.92
CA GLY A 91 12.53 1.54 -4.64
C GLY A 91 13.20 0.16 -4.65
N PHE A 92 12.40 -0.91 -4.57
CA PHE A 92 12.92 -2.27 -4.61
C PHE A 92 13.47 -2.61 -6.00
N ILE A 93 14.75 -2.98 -6.07
CA ILE A 93 15.39 -3.50 -7.27
C ILE A 93 15.21 -5.02 -7.32
N ASP A 94 14.57 -5.52 -8.37
CA ASP A 94 14.40 -6.95 -8.55
C ASP A 94 15.74 -7.60 -8.93
N PRO A 95 16.27 -8.54 -8.11
CA PRO A 95 17.58 -9.14 -8.35
C PRO A 95 17.64 -9.97 -9.64
N SER A 96 16.50 -10.38 -10.20
CA SER A 96 16.46 -11.14 -11.46
C SER A 96 16.53 -10.25 -12.71
N THR A 97 16.11 -9.00 -12.60
CA THR A 97 16.05 -8.06 -13.74
C THR A 97 16.97 -6.86 -13.61
N GLU A 98 17.53 -6.63 -12.42
CA GLU A 98 18.34 -5.46 -12.05
C GLU A 98 17.61 -4.12 -12.27
N LYS A 99 16.27 -4.15 -12.26
CA LYS A 99 15.42 -2.98 -12.45
C LYS A 99 14.51 -2.77 -11.25
N THR A 100 14.11 -1.52 -11.03
CA THR A 100 13.08 -1.18 -10.06
C THR A 100 11.79 -1.91 -10.40
N ARG A 101 11.28 -2.68 -9.45
CA ARG A 101 9.95 -3.28 -9.56
C ARG A 101 8.93 -2.21 -9.28
N THR A 102 8.00 -2.01 -10.20
CA THR A 102 6.84 -1.15 -9.99
C THR A 102 5.54 -1.94 -10.07
N ILE A 103 4.50 -1.44 -9.39
CA ILE A 103 3.17 -2.03 -9.34
C ILE A 103 2.09 -0.99 -9.71
N PRO A 104 0.97 -1.43 -10.30
CA PRO A 104 -0.09 -0.52 -10.73
C PRO A 104 -0.82 0.14 -9.56
N LEU A 105 -1.49 1.25 -9.84
CA LEU A 105 -2.56 1.76 -8.96
C LEU A 105 -3.69 0.73 -8.95
N GLU A 106 -4.21 0.41 -7.77
CA GLU A 106 -5.23 -0.64 -7.60
C GLU A 106 -6.36 -0.09 -6.74
N ILE A 107 -7.53 0.08 -7.35
CA ILE A 107 -8.70 0.69 -6.70
C ILE A 107 -9.89 -0.23 -6.83
N MET A 108 -10.40 -0.71 -5.70
CA MET A 108 -11.65 -1.46 -5.64
C MET A 108 -12.82 -0.50 -5.35
N VAL A 109 -13.72 -0.35 -6.32
CA VAL A 109 -14.96 0.42 -6.18
C VAL A 109 -16.03 -0.43 -5.49
N ASP A 110 -16.84 0.19 -4.63
CA ASP A 110 -17.96 -0.50 -4.01
C ASP A 110 -19.04 -0.89 -5.04
N GLY A 111 -19.57 -2.10 -4.91
CA GLY A 111 -20.47 -2.71 -5.90
C GLY A 111 -19.78 -3.35 -7.12
N GLU A 112 -18.52 -3.04 -7.41
CA GLU A 112 -17.78 -3.68 -8.49
C GLU A 112 -17.29 -5.08 -8.13
N LYS A 113 -17.05 -5.90 -9.16
CA LYS A 113 -16.62 -7.31 -9.01
C LYS A 113 -15.12 -7.50 -8.96
N ALA A 114 -14.36 -6.55 -9.49
CA ALA A 114 -12.91 -6.57 -9.57
C ALA A 114 -12.35 -5.15 -9.44
N PRO A 115 -11.10 -4.99 -8.96
CA PRO A 115 -10.45 -3.69 -8.88
C PRO A 115 -10.08 -3.16 -10.27
N VAL A 116 -10.03 -1.84 -10.36
CA VAL A 116 -9.48 -1.11 -11.48
C VAL A 116 -7.97 -0.97 -11.29
N TYR A 117 -7.22 -1.13 -12.37
CA TYR A 117 -5.77 -1.04 -12.39
C TYR A 117 -5.29 0.16 -13.21
N GLY A 118 -4.28 0.86 -12.70
CA GLY A 118 -3.50 1.88 -13.41
C GLY A 118 -4.22 3.18 -13.75
N SER A 119 -5.45 3.36 -13.27
CA SER A 119 -6.23 4.58 -13.49
C SER A 119 -6.87 5.07 -12.21
N THR A 120 -6.99 6.38 -12.08
CA THR A 120 -7.73 7.02 -10.99
C THR A 120 -9.24 6.97 -11.25
N LEU A 121 -10.06 7.21 -10.23
CA LEU A 121 -11.50 7.31 -10.42
C LEU A 121 -11.86 8.56 -11.23
N GLU A 122 -11.06 9.62 -11.13
CA GLU A 122 -11.24 10.85 -11.90
C GLU A 122 -11.00 10.64 -13.40
N GLU A 123 -9.95 9.92 -13.78
CA GLU A 123 -9.65 9.57 -15.18
C GLU A 123 -10.76 8.73 -15.81
N LEU A 124 -11.45 7.92 -15.00
CA LEU A 124 -12.57 7.09 -15.42
C LEU A 124 -13.92 7.83 -15.39
N GLY A 125 -13.94 9.09 -14.96
CA GLY A 125 -15.16 9.89 -14.82
C GLY A 125 -16.06 9.46 -13.65
N LEU A 126 -15.53 8.69 -12.69
CA LEU A 126 -16.22 8.10 -11.55
C LEU A 126 -16.14 8.97 -10.28
N TYR A 127 -16.36 10.28 -10.40
CA TYR A 127 -16.19 11.25 -9.30
C TYR A 127 -17.04 11.02 -8.03
N LYS A 128 -18.09 10.19 -8.13
CA LYS A 128 -19.00 9.87 -7.01
C LYS A 128 -18.87 8.43 -6.53
N ALA A 129 -17.97 7.65 -7.14
CA ALA A 129 -17.75 6.28 -6.73
C ALA A 129 -17.12 6.26 -5.33
N GLN A 130 -17.52 5.29 -4.52
CA GLN A 130 -16.91 5.03 -3.22
C GLN A 130 -15.98 3.84 -3.34
N THR A 131 -14.82 3.90 -2.70
CA THR A 131 -13.86 2.81 -2.66
C THR A 131 -14.14 1.88 -1.48
N LYS A 132 -13.85 0.58 -1.65
CA LYS A 132 -13.94 -0.39 -0.54
C LYS A 132 -12.86 -0.19 0.51
N LEU A 133 -11.75 0.42 0.12
CA LEU A 133 -10.64 0.80 0.99
C LEU A 133 -10.48 2.33 0.95
N PRO A 134 -11.35 3.08 1.65
CA PRO A 134 -11.24 4.54 1.67
C PRO A 134 -10.00 4.98 2.45
N PHE A 135 -9.25 5.91 1.88
CA PHE A 135 -8.03 6.45 2.48
C PHE A 135 -8.32 7.63 3.42
N ASN A 136 -9.26 7.43 4.35
CA ASN A 136 -9.66 8.43 5.35
C ASN A 136 -9.68 7.88 6.78
N ALA A 137 -9.59 6.56 6.96
CA ALA A 137 -9.57 5.94 8.26
C ALA A 137 -8.18 6.01 8.91
N PHE A 138 -8.16 6.23 10.22
CA PHE A 138 -6.93 6.17 11.02
C PHE A 138 -6.26 4.79 10.89
N GLY A 139 -4.95 4.79 10.64
CA GLY A 139 -4.18 3.55 10.48
C GLY A 139 -4.30 2.88 9.12
N THR A 140 -5.01 3.47 8.15
CA THR A 140 -4.97 2.97 6.76
C THR A 140 -3.55 3.12 6.21
N MET A 141 -3.04 2.02 5.64
CA MET A 141 -1.73 1.95 5.00
C MET A 141 -1.90 1.90 3.47
N ALA A 142 -1.11 2.68 2.75
CA ALA A 142 -1.05 2.71 1.30
C ALA A 142 0.40 2.64 0.80
N MET A 143 0.59 2.33 -0.48
CA MET A 143 1.90 2.40 -1.13
C MET A 143 2.11 3.77 -1.75
N ALA A 144 3.29 4.35 -1.51
CA ALA A 144 3.67 5.63 -2.09
C ALA A 144 3.89 5.50 -3.60
N ARG A 145 3.57 6.57 -4.33
CA ARG A 145 3.62 6.68 -5.79
C ARG A 145 4.15 8.05 -6.18
N ASP A 146 4.64 8.14 -7.40
CA ASP A 146 4.93 9.41 -8.06
C ASP A 146 3.64 10.18 -8.37
N GLU A 147 3.71 11.50 -8.21
CA GLU A 147 2.57 12.43 -8.36
C GLU A 147 1.92 12.39 -9.74
N PHE A 148 2.64 11.96 -10.78
CA PHE A 148 2.16 11.95 -12.17
C PHE A 148 2.19 10.57 -12.83
N GLU A 149 2.57 9.51 -12.12
CA GLU A 149 2.64 8.15 -12.66
C GLU A 149 1.89 7.17 -11.75
N ASN A 150 0.74 6.68 -12.21
CA ASN A 150 -0.13 5.79 -11.42
C ASN A 150 0.56 4.44 -11.14
N ASN A 151 1.42 3.96 -12.05
CA ASN A 151 2.05 2.64 -12.00
C ASN A 151 3.49 2.66 -11.45
N SER A 152 3.80 3.61 -10.58
CA SER A 152 5.14 3.87 -10.04
C SER A 152 5.42 3.23 -8.68
N ALA A 153 4.42 2.79 -7.93
CA ALA A 153 4.64 2.27 -6.56
C ALA A 153 5.64 1.11 -6.57
N SER A 154 6.57 1.11 -5.61
CA SER A 154 7.61 0.10 -5.50
C SER A 154 7.66 -0.51 -4.10
N SER A 155 8.40 0.09 -3.18
CA SER A 155 8.61 -0.45 -1.82
C SER A 155 8.13 0.48 -0.71
N GLN A 156 7.99 1.77 -0.99
CA GLN A 156 7.62 2.76 0.01
C GLN A 156 6.14 2.62 0.41
N VAL A 157 5.89 2.62 1.72
CA VAL A 157 4.54 2.55 2.32
C VAL A 157 4.36 3.71 3.29
N PHE A 158 3.12 4.17 3.42
CA PHE A 158 2.77 5.21 4.35
C PHE A 158 1.43 4.97 4.99
N TRP A 159 1.23 5.52 6.19
CA TRP A 159 -0.05 5.46 6.90
C TRP A 159 -0.37 6.78 7.60
N LEU A 160 -1.66 7.04 7.78
CA LEU A 160 -2.15 8.26 8.40
C LEU A 160 -2.23 8.15 9.92
N LEU A 161 -1.75 9.19 10.62
CA LEU A 161 -1.73 9.30 12.08
C LEU A 161 -3.02 9.91 12.67
N LYS A 162 -3.92 10.42 11.83
CA LYS A 162 -5.23 10.96 12.23
C LYS A 162 -6.17 10.83 11.04
N GLU A 163 -7.48 10.77 11.28
CA GLU A 163 -8.45 11.12 10.23
C GLU A 163 -8.08 12.50 9.68
N SER A 164 -7.71 12.54 8.40
CA SER A 164 -7.32 13.79 7.77
C SER A 164 -8.57 14.66 7.61
N GLU A 165 -8.57 15.85 8.21
CA GLU A 165 -9.63 16.85 8.02
C GLU A 165 -9.72 17.31 6.54
N LEU A 166 -8.66 17.07 5.77
CA LEU A 166 -8.61 17.30 4.31
C LEU A 166 -9.32 16.20 3.51
N THR A 167 -9.69 15.07 4.13
CA THR A 167 -10.51 14.01 3.54
C THR A 167 -11.78 13.82 4.38
N PRO A 168 -12.81 14.67 4.21
CA PRO A 168 -14.07 14.53 4.93
C PRO A 168 -14.63 13.11 4.80
N SER A 169 -15.18 12.59 5.88
CA SER A 169 -15.90 11.31 5.89
C SER A 169 -16.97 11.35 4.78
N ASN A 170 -16.87 10.44 3.80
CA ASN A 170 -17.67 10.32 2.57
C ASN A 170 -17.13 11.00 1.29
N ALA A 171 -15.96 11.66 1.32
CA ALA A 171 -15.32 12.17 0.12
C ALA A 171 -14.00 11.42 -0.12
N ASN A 172 -13.94 10.62 -1.19
CA ASN A 172 -12.71 9.97 -1.65
C ASN A 172 -11.90 11.02 -2.45
N ILE A 173 -11.36 12.03 -1.74
CA ILE A 173 -10.64 13.16 -2.38
C ILE A 173 -9.22 12.74 -2.79
N LEU A 174 -8.67 11.71 -2.15
CA LEU A 174 -7.36 11.17 -2.43
C LEU A 174 -7.56 9.70 -2.76
N ASP A 175 -7.34 9.32 -4.02
CA ASP A 175 -7.31 7.94 -4.49
C ASP A 175 -6.08 7.15 -3.94
N GLY A 176 -5.62 7.50 -2.73
CA GLY A 176 -4.41 6.94 -2.11
C GLY A 176 -3.10 7.37 -2.77
N ARG A 177 -3.08 8.56 -3.40
CA ARG A 177 -1.86 9.24 -3.85
C ARG A 177 -1.30 10.15 -2.77
#